data_AF-A0A369KAN1-F1
#
_entry.id   AF-A0A369KAN1-F1
#
_cell.length_a   1.000
_cell.length_b   1.000
_cell.length_c   1.000
_cell.angle_alpha   90.00
_cell.angle_beta   90.00
_cell.angle_gamma   90.00
#
_symmetry.space_group_name_H-M   'P 1'
#
loop_
_entity.id
_entity.type
_entity.pdbx_description
1 polymer ?
#
loop_
_entity_poly.entity_id
_entity_poly.type
_entity_poly.pdbx_seq_one_letter_code
_entity_poly.pdbx_strand_id
1 'polypeptide(L)'
;MLGQEGESVDSIDVVEVSVDERAVSDRVESGVATNSVAKGLPDVVADLRASFKEMSGVGEKIEGCLDLMGKCLVQQHKPSFRGFWEARKLLFELFADPSLAPGDRTHYQGICKDLSREALFLKDRVKEVSNFAAQQIELAIQAMKVELGQAVEVPADWDSGVLPECLEADSRFYFESHSRLLRLSALAERLRGLREEVLAISMRGKLKRKLLDGLSEVGNILFPEKRELGRVLGDRFLEDVGRFVQGVTNGHFSAKPALHLLSEVRRFQALAKELQLSRTTFKNARVSLSACWDRLNAVISQKREKFEERRELSKTNCETLRLRIEGLISAYQGATLSDENFERELGLIQREMRGMDLNRDSVFLLKKMLKDAKIPLVERRAKEMEQRREADRQAAQEREKCLQELRVRLAELLDRVLAFNGRDLELFDEEYRHLCERCRTPLIWRSDRVTLDKLLKQIKHALEDRRRAPLMEVSSAEGESIESIRGRLEQLVACRDEVRERLDAHKKSVGASGLDLERALYLGQMMQQDKERLVELRRVISEMELVLQEKSRNG
;
A
#
# COMPACT_ATOMS: atom_id res chain seq x y z
N MET A 1 2.96 -35.38 27.87
CA MET A 1 1.71 -36.17 27.93
C MET A 1 0.75 -35.63 26.89
N LEU A 2 0.25 -36.57 26.08
CA LEU A 2 -0.86 -36.66 25.13
C LEU A 2 -1.95 -35.54 25.06
N GLY A 3 -2.46 -35.34 23.82
CA GLY A 3 -3.73 -34.67 23.41
C GLY A 3 -3.51 -33.41 22.55
N GLN A 4 -3.54 -33.37 21.18
CA GLN A 4 -4.58 -33.75 20.19
C GLN A 4 -5.92 -33.04 20.48
N GLU A 5 -6.62 -32.29 19.61
CA GLU A 5 -6.78 -32.17 18.13
C GLU A 5 -7.25 -30.71 17.84
N GLY A 6 -7.32 -30.10 16.64
CA GLY A 6 -7.14 -30.45 15.23
C GLY A 6 -7.77 -29.31 14.39
N GLU A 7 -7.23 -28.98 13.21
CA GLU A 7 -7.99 -28.58 12.02
C GLU A 7 -7.07 -28.33 10.79
N SER A 8 -7.43 -29.02 9.70
CA SER A 8 -7.28 -28.74 8.27
C SER A 8 -5.93 -28.26 7.70
N VAL A 9 -5.17 -29.21 7.16
CA VAL A 9 -4.24 -28.96 6.04
C VAL A 9 -4.75 -29.75 4.85
N ASP A 10 -5.13 -29.02 3.80
CA ASP A 10 -5.45 -29.57 2.48
C ASP A 10 -4.26 -30.35 1.93
N SER A 11 -4.51 -31.63 1.66
CA SER A 11 -3.65 -32.52 0.91
C SER A 11 -3.48 -31.99 -0.52
N ILE A 12 -2.28 -31.53 -0.85
CA ILE A 12 -1.88 -31.38 -2.26
C ILE A 12 -1.40 -32.75 -2.72
N ASP A 13 -2.24 -33.41 -3.53
CA ASP A 13 -1.87 -34.60 -4.27
C ASP A 13 -0.65 -34.28 -5.17
N VAL A 14 0.50 -34.84 -4.78
CA VAL A 14 1.66 -34.95 -5.65
C VAL A 14 1.33 -36.01 -6.69
N VAL A 15 0.76 -35.58 -7.81
CA VAL A 15 0.65 -36.41 -9.01
C VAL A 15 2.07 -36.57 -9.57
N GLU A 16 2.72 -37.67 -9.24
CA GLU A 16 3.86 -38.20 -9.99
C GLU A 16 3.39 -38.51 -11.42
N VAL A 17 3.54 -37.54 -12.32
CA VAL A 17 3.46 -37.79 -13.76
C VAL A 17 4.77 -38.44 -14.16
N SER A 18 4.76 -39.75 -14.27
CA SER A 18 5.77 -40.55 -14.96
C SER A 18 5.81 -40.13 -16.43
N VAL A 19 6.72 -39.20 -16.74
CA VAL A 19 7.10 -38.91 -18.12
C VAL A 19 8.02 -40.04 -18.57
N ASP A 20 7.49 -40.93 -19.40
CA ASP A 20 8.30 -41.92 -20.12
C ASP A 20 9.33 -41.21 -20.99
N GLU A 21 10.56 -41.11 -20.47
CA GLU A 21 11.73 -40.62 -21.18
C GLU A 21 12.12 -41.61 -22.29
N ARG A 22 11.59 -41.41 -23.51
CA ARG A 22 12.20 -42.01 -24.71
C ARG A 22 13.49 -41.27 -25.04
N ALA A 23 14.58 -41.74 -24.46
CA ALA A 23 15.94 -41.39 -24.83
C ALA A 23 16.18 -41.70 -26.32
N VAL A 24 16.19 -40.67 -27.17
CA VAL A 24 16.81 -40.75 -28.50
C VAL A 24 18.31 -40.53 -28.30
N SER A 25 19.00 -41.61 -27.92
CA SER A 25 20.44 -41.69 -28.02
C SER A 25 20.80 -41.94 -29.49
N ASP A 26 21.21 -40.89 -30.19
CA ASP A 26 21.96 -40.99 -31.45
C ASP A 26 23.30 -41.70 -31.15
N ARG A 27 23.30 -43.04 -31.20
CA ARG A 27 24.52 -43.81 -31.48
C ARG A 27 24.59 -44.03 -32.98
N VAL A 28 25.45 -43.26 -33.61
CA VAL A 28 26.06 -43.62 -34.88
C VAL A 28 27.02 -44.78 -34.58
N GLU A 29 26.54 -46.01 -34.73
CA GLU A 29 27.41 -47.17 -34.92
C GLU A 29 27.16 -47.71 -36.33
N SER A 30 28.14 -47.39 -37.17
CA SER A 30 28.43 -48.04 -38.44
C SER A 30 28.62 -49.54 -38.23
N GLY A 31 27.54 -50.29 -38.32
CA GLY A 31 27.54 -51.75 -38.40
C GLY A 31 27.07 -52.18 -39.77
N VAL A 32 28.00 -52.32 -40.71
CA VAL A 32 27.78 -53.10 -41.94
C VAL A 32 27.60 -54.55 -41.50
N ALA A 33 26.36 -54.93 -41.19
CA ALA A 33 25.97 -56.33 -41.03
C ALA A 33 25.54 -56.85 -42.39
N THR A 34 26.54 -57.35 -43.12
CA THR A 34 26.38 -58.28 -44.23
C THR A 34 25.36 -59.38 -43.87
N ASN A 35 24.42 -59.60 -44.80
CA ASN A 35 23.63 -60.83 -44.97
C ASN A 35 23.96 -61.98 -44.01
N SER A 36 23.03 -62.29 -43.10
CA SER A 36 22.96 -63.63 -42.53
C SER A 36 21.52 -64.13 -42.44
N VAL A 37 21.23 -65.05 -43.35
CA VAL A 37 20.33 -66.20 -43.18
C VAL A 37 18.87 -65.89 -42.87
N ALA A 38 18.08 -65.92 -43.94
CA ALA A 38 16.67 -66.29 -43.88
C ALA A 38 16.50 -67.58 -43.04
N LYS A 39 16.03 -67.45 -41.80
CA LYS A 39 15.36 -68.56 -41.10
C LYS A 39 14.11 -68.88 -41.92
N GLY A 40 14.18 -69.96 -42.70
CA GLY A 40 13.06 -70.46 -43.49
C GLY A 40 11.86 -70.72 -42.59
N LEU A 41 10.69 -70.24 -43.00
CA LEU A 41 9.43 -70.77 -42.48
C LEU A 41 9.47 -72.31 -42.60
N PRO A 42 8.90 -73.08 -41.64
CA PRO A 42 8.68 -74.50 -41.83
C PRO A 42 7.99 -74.70 -43.17
N ASP A 43 8.59 -75.53 -44.01
CA ASP A 43 8.09 -75.78 -45.35
C ASP A 43 6.84 -76.65 -45.20
N VAL A 44 5.69 -76.00 -45.01
CA VAL A 44 4.39 -76.62 -44.72
C VAL A 44 4.04 -77.72 -45.76
N VAL A 45 4.63 -77.62 -46.94
CA VAL A 45 4.52 -78.60 -48.03
C VAL A 45 5.44 -79.81 -47.83
N ALA A 46 6.61 -79.63 -47.23
CA ALA A 46 7.49 -80.73 -46.82
C ALA A 46 6.87 -81.56 -45.69
N ASP A 47 6.19 -80.91 -44.74
CA ASP A 47 5.44 -81.59 -43.68
C ASP A 47 4.26 -82.40 -44.26
N LEU A 48 3.54 -81.84 -45.26
CA LEU A 48 2.50 -82.57 -45.97
C LEU A 48 3.07 -83.79 -46.73
N ARG A 49 4.18 -83.63 -47.44
CA ARG A 49 4.86 -84.75 -48.13
C ARG A 49 5.34 -85.82 -47.16
N ALA A 50 5.75 -85.47 -45.95
CA ALA A 50 6.09 -86.42 -44.92
C ALA A 50 4.84 -87.20 -44.45
N SER A 51 3.72 -86.51 -44.22
CA SER A 51 2.45 -87.14 -43.84
C SER A 51 1.87 -88.09 -44.89
N PHE A 52 2.19 -87.91 -46.17
CA PHE A 52 1.80 -88.85 -47.24
C PHE A 52 2.41 -90.24 -47.11
N LYS A 53 3.48 -90.41 -46.32
CA LYS A 53 4.07 -91.73 -46.04
C LYS A 53 3.24 -92.53 -45.03
N GLU A 54 2.43 -91.85 -44.22
CA GLU A 54 1.58 -92.45 -43.19
C GLU A 54 0.14 -92.70 -43.69
N MET A 55 -0.26 -92.07 -44.80
CA MET A 55 -1.60 -92.23 -45.40
C MET A 55 -1.65 -93.41 -46.39
N SER A 56 -2.71 -94.22 -46.29
CA SER A 56 -2.84 -95.48 -47.02
C SER A 56 -3.55 -95.35 -48.36
N GLY A 57 -4.46 -94.38 -48.52
CA GLY A 57 -5.24 -94.17 -49.75
C GLY A 57 -4.85 -92.93 -50.57
N VAL A 58 -5.00 -93.00 -51.90
CA VAL A 58 -4.84 -91.83 -52.80
C VAL A 58 -5.91 -90.76 -52.53
N GLY A 59 -7.13 -91.17 -52.16
CA GLY A 59 -8.20 -90.26 -51.73
C GLY A 59 -7.84 -89.43 -50.49
N GLU A 60 -7.31 -90.08 -49.44
CA GLU A 60 -6.87 -89.41 -48.20
C GLU A 60 -5.76 -88.39 -48.47
N LYS A 61 -4.83 -88.71 -49.39
CA LYS A 61 -3.76 -87.79 -49.82
C LYS A 61 -4.29 -86.60 -50.61
N ILE A 62 -5.33 -86.81 -51.43
CA ILE A 62 -6.03 -85.75 -52.17
C ILE A 62 -6.78 -84.83 -51.19
N GLU A 63 -7.50 -85.39 -50.22
CA GLU A 63 -8.19 -84.64 -49.17
C GLU A 63 -7.20 -83.82 -48.32
N GLY A 64 -6.07 -84.41 -47.91
CA GLY A 64 -5.02 -83.69 -47.19
C GLY A 64 -4.42 -82.52 -47.98
N CYS A 65 -4.26 -82.68 -49.31
CA CYS A 65 -3.87 -81.58 -50.21
C CYS A 65 -4.93 -80.47 -50.26
N LEU A 66 -6.21 -80.83 -50.40
CA LEU A 66 -7.33 -79.88 -50.48
C LEU A 66 -7.52 -79.14 -49.16
N ASP A 67 -7.38 -79.82 -48.03
CA ASP A 67 -7.40 -79.23 -46.68
C ASP A 67 -6.26 -78.24 -46.47
N LEU A 68 -5.04 -78.58 -46.92
CA LEU A 68 -3.92 -77.65 -46.87
C LEU A 68 -4.19 -76.43 -47.76
N MET A 69 -4.69 -76.65 -48.98
CA MET A 69 -5.08 -75.56 -49.89
C MET A 69 -6.12 -74.64 -49.23
N GLY A 70 -7.16 -75.18 -48.59
CA GLY A 70 -8.15 -74.41 -47.85
C GLY A 70 -7.55 -73.63 -46.66
N LYS A 71 -6.75 -74.29 -45.83
CA LYS A 71 -6.04 -73.66 -44.69
C LYS A 71 -5.11 -72.52 -45.14
N CYS A 72 -4.50 -72.61 -46.33
CA CYS A 72 -3.67 -71.54 -46.88
C CYS A 72 -4.46 -70.28 -47.26
N LEU A 73 -5.76 -70.41 -47.56
CA LEU A 73 -6.62 -69.28 -47.97
C LEU A 73 -7.35 -68.63 -46.79
N VAL A 74 -7.70 -69.38 -45.74
CA VAL A 74 -8.47 -68.91 -44.58
C VAL A 74 -7.67 -67.99 -43.63
N GLN A 75 -6.35 -67.86 -43.81
CA GLN A 75 -5.50 -66.98 -42.99
C GLN A 75 -5.91 -65.50 -43.18
N GLN A 76 -6.71 -64.97 -42.23
CA GLN A 76 -7.52 -63.75 -42.33
C GLN A 76 -6.79 -62.47 -42.79
N HIS A 77 -5.45 -62.43 -42.78
CA HIS A 77 -4.69 -61.24 -43.21
C HIS A 77 -3.46 -61.50 -44.10
N LYS A 78 -3.04 -62.75 -44.30
CA LYS A 78 -1.86 -63.11 -45.12
C LYS A 78 -2.02 -64.53 -45.71
N PRO A 79 -2.83 -64.70 -46.77
CA PRO A 79 -2.95 -66.00 -47.42
C PRO A 79 -1.59 -66.47 -47.95
N SER A 80 -1.24 -67.74 -47.67
CA SER A 80 0.03 -68.34 -48.10
C SER A 80 -0.10 -68.86 -49.52
N PHE A 81 0.02 -67.96 -50.51
CA PHE A 81 -0.08 -68.35 -51.92
C PHE A 81 0.99 -69.36 -52.33
N ARG A 82 2.21 -69.27 -51.76
CA ARG A 82 3.30 -70.21 -52.10
C ARG A 82 2.92 -71.64 -51.72
N GLY A 83 2.50 -71.86 -50.48
CA GLY A 83 2.05 -73.17 -50.00
C GLY A 83 0.83 -73.69 -50.77
N PHE A 84 -0.11 -72.79 -51.10
CA PHE A 84 -1.27 -73.13 -51.93
C PHE A 84 -0.88 -73.66 -53.32
N TRP A 85 0.00 -72.95 -54.04
CA TRP A 85 0.40 -73.35 -55.40
C TRP A 85 1.27 -74.62 -55.42
N GLU A 86 2.08 -74.83 -54.38
CA GLU A 86 2.88 -76.04 -54.21
C GLU A 86 2.01 -77.26 -53.84
N ALA A 87 1.01 -77.10 -52.97
CA ALA A 87 0.01 -78.14 -52.69
C ALA A 87 -0.83 -78.49 -53.94
N ARG A 88 -1.20 -77.49 -54.74
CA ARG A 88 -1.91 -77.71 -56.01
C ARG A 88 -1.08 -78.52 -57.02
N LYS A 89 0.24 -78.33 -57.07
CA LYS A 89 1.12 -79.15 -57.93
C LYS A 89 1.11 -80.62 -57.50
N LEU A 90 1.23 -80.87 -56.20
CA LEU A 90 1.14 -82.22 -55.63
C LEU A 90 -0.22 -82.86 -55.92
N LEU A 91 -1.30 -82.10 -55.79
CA LEU A 91 -2.65 -82.55 -56.11
C LEU A 91 -2.80 -82.98 -57.59
N PHE A 92 -2.17 -82.27 -58.53
CA PHE A 92 -2.18 -82.67 -59.94
C PHE A 92 -1.40 -83.96 -60.21
N GLU A 93 -0.30 -84.20 -59.49
CA GLU A 93 0.44 -85.47 -59.55
C GLU A 93 -0.45 -86.64 -59.06
N LEU A 94 -1.24 -86.43 -58.00
CA LEU A 94 -2.16 -87.42 -57.45
C LEU A 94 -3.37 -87.69 -58.36
N PHE A 95 -3.86 -86.70 -59.11
CA PHE A 95 -4.97 -86.91 -60.06
C PHE A 95 -4.60 -87.78 -61.27
N ALA A 96 -3.30 -87.91 -61.58
CA ALA A 96 -2.79 -88.77 -62.64
C ALA A 96 -2.74 -90.27 -62.23
N ASP A 97 -3.01 -90.59 -60.96
CA ASP A 97 -2.99 -91.98 -60.47
C ASP A 97 -4.21 -92.77 -61.01
N PRO A 98 -4.00 -93.93 -61.65
CA PRO A 98 -5.07 -94.79 -62.15
C PRO A 98 -5.94 -95.42 -61.06
N SER A 99 -5.51 -95.44 -59.79
CA SER A 99 -6.28 -96.04 -58.69
C SER A 99 -7.51 -95.22 -58.25
N LEU A 100 -7.68 -94.00 -58.79
CA LEU A 100 -8.77 -93.10 -58.45
C LEU A 100 -10.00 -93.32 -59.35
N ALA A 101 -11.17 -93.53 -58.75
CA ALA A 101 -12.42 -93.71 -59.48
C ALA A 101 -12.77 -92.45 -60.31
N PRO A 102 -13.35 -92.61 -61.52
CA PRO A 102 -13.70 -91.46 -62.37
C PRO A 102 -14.65 -90.45 -61.71
N GLY A 103 -15.62 -90.92 -60.90
CA GLY A 103 -16.56 -90.06 -60.17
C GLY A 103 -15.85 -89.18 -59.13
N ASP A 104 -15.03 -89.79 -58.28
CA ASP A 104 -14.26 -89.08 -57.25
C ASP A 104 -13.25 -88.11 -57.87
N ARG A 105 -12.64 -88.48 -59.00
CA ARG A 105 -11.77 -87.58 -59.77
C ARG A 105 -12.51 -86.32 -60.21
N THR A 106 -13.74 -86.44 -60.73
CA THR A 106 -14.54 -85.26 -61.11
C THR A 106 -14.94 -84.40 -59.91
N HIS A 107 -15.25 -85.02 -58.77
CA HIS A 107 -15.60 -84.34 -57.53
C HIS A 107 -14.42 -83.51 -56.98
N TYR A 108 -13.26 -84.13 -56.77
CA TYR A 108 -12.07 -83.45 -56.25
C TYR A 108 -11.51 -82.39 -57.21
N GLN A 109 -11.63 -82.61 -58.53
CA GLN A 109 -11.30 -81.59 -59.52
C GLN A 109 -12.25 -80.38 -59.43
N GLY A 110 -13.52 -80.58 -59.10
CA GLY A 110 -14.47 -79.51 -58.81
C GLY A 110 -14.00 -78.64 -57.64
N ILE A 111 -13.72 -79.27 -56.48
CA ILE A 111 -13.24 -78.58 -55.28
C ILE A 111 -11.92 -77.84 -55.54
N CYS A 112 -10.97 -78.48 -56.24
CA CYS A 112 -9.71 -77.86 -56.63
C CYS A 112 -9.90 -76.61 -57.51
N LYS A 113 -10.86 -76.66 -58.46
CA LYS A 113 -11.20 -75.52 -59.32
C LYS A 113 -11.77 -74.37 -58.51
N ASP A 114 -12.65 -74.65 -57.55
CA ASP A 114 -13.27 -73.63 -56.70
C ASP A 114 -12.23 -72.97 -55.78
N LEU A 115 -11.41 -73.76 -55.08
CA LEU A 115 -10.28 -73.25 -54.29
C LEU A 115 -9.29 -72.43 -55.14
N SER A 116 -9.06 -72.84 -56.40
CA SER A 116 -8.20 -72.11 -57.32
C SER A 116 -8.79 -70.77 -57.77
N ARG A 117 -10.12 -70.69 -57.96
CA ARG A 117 -10.81 -69.42 -58.25
C ARG A 117 -10.73 -68.50 -57.05
N GLU A 118 -10.98 -69.02 -55.85
CA GLU A 118 -10.87 -68.26 -54.60
C GLU A 118 -9.44 -67.75 -54.38
N ALA A 119 -8.42 -68.57 -54.61
CA ALA A 119 -7.02 -68.16 -54.51
C ALA A 119 -6.64 -67.03 -55.48
N LEU A 120 -7.15 -67.07 -56.72
CA LEU A 120 -6.94 -65.99 -57.70
C LEU A 120 -7.64 -64.70 -57.26
N PHE A 121 -8.89 -64.81 -56.82
CA PHE A 121 -9.65 -63.67 -56.30
C PHE A 121 -8.95 -63.02 -55.09
N LEU A 122 -8.52 -63.83 -54.11
CA LEU A 122 -7.78 -63.34 -52.94
C LEU A 122 -6.44 -62.71 -53.32
N LYS A 123 -5.74 -63.26 -54.32
CA LYS A 123 -4.48 -62.70 -54.81
C LYS A 123 -4.68 -61.32 -55.44
N ASP A 124 -5.72 -61.15 -56.25
CA ASP A 124 -6.05 -59.86 -56.86
C ASP A 124 -6.47 -58.85 -55.80
N ARG A 125 -7.31 -59.27 -54.83
CA ARG A 125 -7.70 -58.42 -53.70
C ARG A 125 -6.50 -57.98 -52.85
N VAL A 126 -5.58 -58.88 -52.52
CA VAL A 126 -4.35 -58.54 -51.77
C VAL A 126 -3.48 -57.55 -52.56
N LYS A 127 -3.40 -57.72 -53.89
CA LYS A 127 -2.66 -56.79 -54.75
C LYS A 127 -3.32 -55.41 -54.81
N GLU A 128 -4.64 -55.34 -54.89
CA GLU A 128 -5.40 -54.09 -54.85
C GLU A 128 -5.21 -53.37 -53.52
N VAL A 129 -5.38 -54.07 -52.40
CA VAL A 129 -5.16 -53.52 -51.05
C VAL A 129 -3.71 -53.03 -50.88
N SER A 130 -2.73 -53.80 -51.35
CA SER A 130 -1.32 -53.39 -51.33
C SER A 130 -1.05 -52.16 -52.20
N ASN A 131 -1.65 -52.05 -53.37
CA ASN A 131 -1.45 -50.91 -54.26
C ASN A 131 -2.14 -49.66 -53.70
N PHE A 132 -3.34 -49.81 -53.16
CA PHE A 132 -4.06 -48.73 -52.49
C PHE A 132 -3.27 -48.20 -51.29
N ALA A 133 -2.77 -49.09 -50.43
CA ALA A 133 -1.95 -48.70 -49.30
C ALA A 133 -0.67 -47.97 -49.74
N ALA A 134 -0.02 -48.44 -50.81
CA ALA A 134 1.14 -47.75 -51.36
C ALA A 134 0.82 -46.34 -51.89
N GLN A 135 -0.34 -46.14 -52.53
CA GLN A 135 -0.79 -44.83 -52.97
C GLN A 135 -1.06 -43.89 -51.79
N GLN A 136 -1.68 -44.38 -50.71
CA GLN A 136 -1.90 -43.60 -49.49
C GLN A 136 -0.57 -43.16 -48.86
N ILE A 137 0.41 -44.06 -48.80
CA ILE A 137 1.74 -43.73 -48.29
C ILE A 137 2.45 -42.73 -49.21
N GLU A 138 2.32 -42.86 -50.54
CA GLU A 138 2.91 -41.91 -51.49
C GLU A 138 2.29 -40.51 -51.35
N LEU A 139 0.97 -40.42 -51.17
CA LEU A 139 0.27 -39.17 -50.86
C LEU A 139 0.73 -38.58 -49.52
N ALA A 140 0.90 -39.42 -48.49
CA ALA A 140 1.42 -38.97 -47.20
C ALA A 140 2.86 -38.43 -47.30
N ILE A 141 3.73 -39.07 -48.08
CA ILE A 141 5.10 -38.57 -48.36
C ILE A 141 5.04 -37.22 -49.06
N GLN A 142 4.16 -37.03 -50.04
CA GLN A 142 4.00 -35.75 -50.74
C GLN A 142 3.50 -34.65 -49.79
N ALA A 143 2.49 -34.95 -48.97
CA ALA A 143 2.00 -34.02 -47.95
C ALA A 143 3.11 -33.60 -46.98
N MET A 144 3.94 -34.56 -46.52
CA MET A 144 5.09 -34.25 -45.67
C MET A 144 6.12 -33.34 -46.37
N LYS A 145 6.40 -33.55 -47.67
CA LYS A 145 7.30 -32.68 -48.45
C LYS A 145 6.77 -31.24 -48.53
N VAL A 146 5.45 -31.08 -48.69
CA VAL A 146 4.81 -29.75 -48.70
C VAL A 146 4.87 -29.10 -47.31
N GLU A 147 4.50 -29.83 -46.26
CA GLU A 147 4.54 -29.34 -44.87
C GLU A 147 5.95 -28.92 -44.44
N LEU A 148 7.00 -29.58 -44.96
CA LEU A 148 8.40 -29.23 -44.70
C LEU A 148 8.80 -27.87 -45.29
N GLY A 149 8.23 -27.51 -46.44
CA GLY A 149 8.52 -26.26 -47.16
C GLY A 149 7.67 -25.06 -46.70
N GLN A 150 6.64 -25.28 -45.89
CA GLN A 150 5.76 -24.20 -45.42
C GLN A 150 6.44 -23.35 -44.34
N ALA A 151 6.27 -22.03 -44.41
CA ALA A 151 6.67 -21.13 -43.33
C ALA A 151 5.81 -21.38 -42.08
N VAL A 152 6.35 -21.10 -40.89
CA VAL A 152 5.55 -21.07 -39.66
C VAL A 152 4.86 -19.72 -39.62
N GLU A 153 3.53 -19.71 -39.62
CA GLU A 153 2.76 -18.49 -39.41
C GLU A 153 2.80 -18.13 -37.92
N VAL A 154 3.24 -16.91 -37.62
CA VAL A 154 3.29 -16.38 -36.26
C VAL A 154 1.99 -15.60 -36.01
N PRO A 155 1.16 -16.01 -35.04
CA PRO A 155 -0.01 -15.23 -34.65
C PRO A 155 0.41 -13.83 -34.21
N ALA A 156 -0.31 -12.81 -34.66
CA ALA A 156 -0.03 -11.41 -34.30
C ALA A 156 -0.14 -11.14 -32.78
N ASP A 157 -0.98 -11.93 -32.09
CA ASP A 157 -1.33 -11.77 -30.68
C ASP A 157 -0.70 -12.86 -29.79
N TRP A 158 0.50 -13.35 -30.13
CA TRP A 158 1.18 -14.30 -29.25
C TRP A 158 1.49 -13.65 -27.90
N ASP A 159 0.71 -14.04 -26.89
CA ASP A 159 0.88 -13.56 -25.53
C ASP A 159 2.13 -14.21 -24.92
N SER A 160 3.16 -13.39 -24.75
CA SER A 160 4.46 -13.79 -24.23
C SER A 160 4.45 -14.04 -22.72
N GLY A 161 3.30 -14.22 -22.07
CA GLY A 161 3.17 -14.32 -20.61
C GLY A 161 4.05 -15.38 -19.94
N VAL A 162 4.59 -16.34 -20.70
CA VAL A 162 5.56 -17.35 -20.23
C VAL A 162 7.03 -16.88 -20.35
N LEU A 163 7.32 -15.94 -21.25
CA LEU A 163 8.67 -15.42 -21.47
C LEU A 163 9.12 -14.51 -20.31
N PRO A 164 10.40 -14.60 -19.91
CA PRO A 164 11.03 -13.60 -19.06
C PRO A 164 10.94 -12.20 -19.68
N GLU A 165 10.78 -11.17 -18.85
CA GLU A 165 10.66 -9.76 -19.31
C GLU A 165 11.84 -9.33 -20.18
N CYS A 166 13.03 -9.83 -19.85
CA CYS A 166 14.25 -9.53 -20.60
C CYS A 166 14.31 -10.16 -22.00
N LEU A 167 13.40 -11.08 -22.33
CA LEU A 167 13.32 -11.77 -23.62
C LEU A 167 12.09 -11.37 -24.45
N GLU A 168 11.26 -10.44 -23.99
CA GLU A 168 10.07 -9.99 -24.73
C GLU A 168 10.44 -9.42 -26.11
N ALA A 169 11.58 -8.74 -26.22
CA ALA A 169 12.09 -8.21 -27.49
C ALA A 169 12.44 -9.31 -28.51
N ASP A 170 12.91 -10.47 -28.01
CA ASP A 170 13.30 -11.62 -28.82
C ASP A 170 12.17 -12.69 -28.89
N SER A 171 10.96 -12.37 -28.42
CA SER A 171 9.82 -13.28 -28.34
C SER A 171 9.51 -13.98 -29.66
N ARG A 172 9.56 -13.24 -30.78
CA ARG A 172 9.33 -13.78 -32.13
C ARG A 172 10.30 -14.89 -32.49
N PHE A 173 11.59 -14.71 -32.19
CA PHE A 173 12.61 -15.70 -32.48
C PHE A 173 12.36 -17.01 -31.71
N TYR A 174 12.05 -16.91 -30.42
CA TYR A 174 11.76 -18.07 -29.59
C TYR A 174 10.51 -18.80 -30.06
N PHE A 175 9.45 -18.07 -30.39
CA PHE A 175 8.21 -18.65 -30.90
C PHE A 175 8.41 -19.35 -32.25
N GLU A 176 9.01 -18.66 -33.23
CA GLU A 176 9.26 -19.20 -34.56
C GLU A 176 10.12 -20.47 -34.50
N SER A 177 11.20 -20.40 -33.72
CA SER A 177 12.12 -21.52 -33.56
C SER A 177 11.46 -22.69 -32.85
N HIS A 178 10.71 -22.44 -31.76
CA HIS A 178 10.00 -23.48 -31.02
C HIS A 178 8.90 -24.15 -31.86
N SER A 179 8.04 -23.36 -32.50
CA SER A 179 6.95 -23.84 -33.35
C SER A 179 7.47 -24.63 -34.55
N ARG A 180 8.54 -24.15 -35.19
CA ARG A 180 9.20 -24.89 -36.28
C ARG A 180 9.77 -26.21 -35.77
N LEU A 181 10.41 -26.21 -34.61
CA LEU A 181 11.00 -27.41 -34.03
C LEU A 181 9.92 -28.44 -33.62
N LEU A 182 8.79 -28.01 -33.04
CA LEU A 182 7.63 -28.86 -32.76
C LEU A 182 7.10 -29.53 -34.04
N ARG A 183 6.93 -28.74 -35.11
CA ARG A 183 6.50 -29.25 -36.41
C ARG A 183 7.49 -30.28 -36.97
N LEU A 184 8.79 -29.99 -36.94
CA LEU A 184 9.83 -30.92 -37.40
C LEU A 184 9.86 -32.20 -36.55
N SER A 185 9.58 -32.11 -35.25
CA SER A 185 9.43 -33.27 -34.35
C SER A 185 8.22 -34.14 -34.72
N ALA A 186 7.06 -33.54 -34.97
CA ALA A 186 5.86 -34.27 -35.40
C ALA A 186 6.08 -34.96 -36.76
N LEU A 187 6.71 -34.27 -37.72
CA LEU A 187 7.09 -34.84 -39.00
C LEU A 187 8.07 -36.02 -38.85
N ALA A 188 8.99 -35.96 -37.88
CA ALA A 188 9.94 -37.05 -37.65
C ALA A 188 9.26 -38.31 -37.09
N GLU A 189 8.24 -38.15 -36.24
CA GLU A 189 7.42 -39.27 -35.77
C GLU A 189 6.57 -39.85 -36.89
N ARG A 190 5.92 -39.00 -37.70
CA ARG A 190 5.16 -39.43 -38.89
C ARG A 190 6.05 -40.20 -39.87
N LEU A 191 7.28 -39.74 -40.10
CA LEU A 191 8.25 -40.41 -40.96
C LEU A 191 8.57 -41.82 -40.45
N ARG A 192 8.74 -41.97 -39.13
CA ARG A 192 9.01 -43.26 -38.49
C ARG A 192 7.82 -44.20 -38.62
N GLY A 193 6.61 -43.70 -38.35
CA GLY A 193 5.37 -44.46 -38.53
C GLY A 193 5.20 -44.97 -39.96
N LEU A 194 5.39 -44.10 -40.96
CA LEU A 194 5.33 -44.50 -42.37
C LEU A 194 6.40 -45.54 -42.74
N ARG A 195 7.61 -45.47 -42.18
CA ARG A 195 8.63 -46.51 -42.40
C ARG A 195 8.19 -47.86 -41.83
N GLU A 196 7.62 -47.88 -40.63
CA GLU A 196 7.10 -49.10 -40.00
C GLU A 196 5.92 -49.68 -40.80
N GLU A 197 5.00 -48.84 -41.27
CA GLU A 197 3.88 -49.24 -42.12
C GLU A 197 4.34 -49.85 -43.46
N VAL A 198 5.28 -49.19 -44.14
CA VAL A 198 5.90 -49.72 -45.38
C VAL A 198 6.57 -51.06 -45.14
N LEU A 199 7.18 -51.26 -43.96
CA LEU A 199 7.80 -52.51 -43.58
C LEU A 199 6.76 -53.61 -43.28
N ALA A 200 5.63 -53.27 -42.66
CA ALA A 200 4.57 -54.20 -42.26
C ALA A 200 3.72 -54.70 -43.44
N ILE A 201 3.41 -53.84 -44.41
CA ILE A 201 2.55 -54.19 -45.55
C ILE A 201 3.30 -55.09 -46.54
N SER A 202 2.68 -56.20 -46.92
CA SER A 202 3.21 -57.13 -47.93
C SER A 202 3.03 -56.54 -49.34
N MET A 203 3.97 -55.70 -49.76
CA MET A 203 3.99 -55.06 -51.08
C MET A 203 5.02 -55.69 -52.02
N ARG A 204 4.88 -55.42 -53.32
CA ARG A 204 5.92 -55.76 -54.31
C ARG A 204 7.23 -55.05 -53.95
N GLY A 205 8.34 -55.77 -53.91
CA GLY A 205 9.63 -55.24 -53.44
C GLY A 205 10.16 -54.01 -54.22
N LYS A 206 9.76 -53.81 -55.48
CA LYS A 206 10.09 -52.58 -56.23
C LYS A 206 9.37 -51.35 -55.66
N LEU A 207 8.08 -51.49 -55.34
CA LEU A 207 7.25 -50.43 -54.79
C LEU A 207 7.68 -50.06 -53.38
N LYS A 208 7.97 -51.09 -52.56
CA LYS A 208 8.51 -50.91 -51.20
C LYS A 208 9.83 -50.12 -51.20
N ARG A 209 10.75 -50.41 -52.12
CA ARG A 209 11.99 -49.63 -52.28
C ARG A 209 11.71 -48.19 -52.66
N LYS A 210 10.87 -47.93 -53.68
CA LYS A 210 10.50 -46.57 -54.09
C LYS A 210 9.96 -45.74 -52.92
N LEU A 211 9.09 -46.32 -52.09
CA LEU A 211 8.54 -45.63 -50.91
C LEU A 211 9.60 -45.38 -49.84
N LEU A 212 10.48 -46.35 -49.57
CA LEU A 212 11.58 -46.18 -48.61
C LEU A 212 12.61 -45.13 -49.08
N ASP A 213 12.89 -45.07 -50.38
CA ASP A 213 13.77 -44.06 -50.98
C ASP A 213 13.14 -42.66 -50.81
N GLY A 214 11.85 -42.51 -51.11
CA GLY A 214 11.12 -41.26 -50.88
C GLY A 214 11.08 -40.82 -49.41
N LEU A 215 10.90 -41.76 -48.47
CA LEU A 215 10.99 -41.49 -47.03
C LEU A 215 12.44 -41.16 -46.58
N SER A 216 13.45 -41.66 -47.29
CA SER A 216 14.85 -41.36 -47.01
C SER A 216 15.21 -39.95 -47.47
N GLU A 217 14.73 -39.52 -48.64
CA GLU A 217 14.88 -38.14 -49.13
C GLU A 217 14.30 -37.13 -48.14
N VAL A 218 13.09 -37.36 -47.64
CA VAL A 218 12.45 -36.49 -46.63
C VAL A 218 13.28 -36.47 -45.34
N GLY A 219 13.75 -37.63 -44.89
CA GLY A 219 14.61 -37.73 -43.71
C GLY A 219 15.93 -36.96 -43.84
N ASN A 220 16.55 -36.97 -45.02
CA ASN A 220 17.82 -36.29 -45.28
C ASN A 220 17.72 -34.77 -45.16
N ILE A 221 16.53 -34.20 -45.34
CA ILE A 221 16.29 -32.75 -45.14
C ILE A 221 15.84 -32.49 -43.71
N LEU A 222 14.91 -33.29 -43.19
CA LEU A 222 14.28 -33.11 -41.90
C LEU A 222 15.25 -33.17 -40.71
N PHE A 223 16.10 -34.20 -40.64
CA PHE A 223 16.94 -34.44 -39.46
C PHE A 223 18.05 -33.39 -39.30
N PRO A 224 18.79 -32.98 -40.35
CA PRO A 224 19.77 -31.90 -40.24
C PRO A 224 19.14 -30.57 -39.83
N GLU A 225 18.01 -30.20 -40.44
CA GLU A 225 17.32 -28.94 -40.13
C GLU A 225 16.85 -28.89 -38.67
N LYS A 226 16.25 -29.98 -38.18
CA LYS A 226 15.85 -30.10 -36.77
C LYS A 226 17.05 -29.98 -35.83
N ARG A 227 18.17 -30.62 -36.18
CA ARG A 227 19.39 -30.60 -35.34
C ARG A 227 19.99 -29.21 -35.27
N GLU A 228 20.10 -28.52 -36.40
CA GLU A 228 20.69 -27.17 -36.44
C GLU A 228 19.79 -26.16 -35.75
N LEU A 229 18.47 -26.21 -35.97
CA LEU A 229 17.53 -25.32 -35.28
C LEU A 229 17.57 -25.52 -33.76
N GLY A 230 17.61 -26.78 -33.30
CA GLY A 230 17.76 -27.09 -31.89
C GLY A 230 19.08 -26.60 -31.29
N ARG A 231 20.17 -26.61 -32.06
CA ARG A 231 21.46 -26.06 -31.66
C ARG A 231 21.41 -24.54 -31.54
N VAL A 232 20.95 -23.84 -32.58
CA VAL A 232 20.84 -22.36 -32.59
C VAL A 232 19.96 -21.84 -31.47
N LEU A 233 18.80 -22.47 -31.26
CA LEU A 233 17.89 -22.14 -30.16
C LEU A 233 18.55 -22.39 -28.80
N GLY A 234 19.27 -23.50 -28.64
CA GLY A 234 19.96 -23.85 -27.40
C GLY A 234 21.12 -22.92 -27.06
N ASP A 235 21.93 -22.56 -28.05
CA ASP A 235 23.07 -21.66 -27.89
C ASP A 235 22.57 -20.24 -27.51
N ARG A 236 21.56 -19.73 -28.22
CA ARG A 236 20.97 -18.42 -27.91
C ARG A 236 20.35 -18.37 -26.52
N PHE A 237 19.59 -19.41 -26.15
CA PHE A 237 19.00 -19.51 -24.82
C PHE A 237 20.05 -19.52 -23.70
N LEU A 238 21.17 -20.22 -23.90
CA LEU A 238 22.27 -20.22 -22.94
C LEU A 238 22.92 -18.85 -22.79
N GLU A 239 23.14 -18.13 -23.89
CA GLU A 239 23.66 -16.77 -23.84
C GLU A 239 22.72 -15.84 -23.06
N ASP A 240 21.41 -15.95 -23.31
CA ASP A 240 20.40 -15.11 -22.66
C ASP A 240 20.29 -15.40 -21.15
N VAL A 241 20.31 -16.67 -20.76
CA VAL A 241 20.43 -17.08 -19.34
C VAL A 241 21.73 -16.52 -18.75
N GLY A 242 22.85 -16.58 -19.49
CA GLY A 242 24.13 -16.02 -19.07
C GLY A 242 24.06 -14.51 -18.83
N ARG A 243 23.48 -13.75 -19.76
CA ARG A 243 23.26 -12.29 -19.65
C ARG A 243 22.39 -11.95 -18.43
N PHE A 244 21.31 -12.69 -18.22
CA PHE A 244 20.44 -12.49 -17.07
C PHE A 244 21.18 -12.75 -15.75
N VAL A 245 21.86 -13.89 -15.62
CA VAL A 245 22.60 -14.23 -14.40
C VAL A 245 23.70 -13.20 -14.12
N GLN A 246 24.44 -12.78 -15.15
CA GLN A 246 25.45 -11.72 -15.02
C GLN A 246 24.85 -10.37 -14.59
N GLY A 247 23.69 -10.01 -15.15
CA GLY A 247 22.97 -8.79 -14.77
C GLY A 247 22.51 -8.81 -13.30
N VAL A 248 22.08 -9.98 -12.80
CA VAL A 248 21.72 -10.16 -11.38
C VAL A 248 22.97 -10.05 -10.50
N THR A 249 24.09 -10.66 -10.88
CA THR A 249 25.32 -10.60 -10.07
C THR A 249 25.97 -9.23 -10.07
N ASN A 250 25.93 -8.52 -11.19
CA ASN A 250 26.53 -7.19 -11.34
C ASN A 250 25.63 -6.08 -10.77
N GLY A 251 24.46 -6.42 -10.25
CA GLY A 251 23.54 -5.46 -9.65
C GLY A 251 22.83 -4.55 -10.67
N HIS A 252 22.83 -4.88 -11.97
CA HIS A 252 22.06 -4.13 -12.98
C HIS A 252 20.56 -4.13 -12.70
N PHE A 253 20.06 -5.14 -11.98
CA PHE A 253 18.68 -5.20 -11.50
C PHE A 253 18.50 -4.71 -10.05
N SER A 254 19.43 -3.93 -9.49
CA SER A 254 19.37 -3.42 -8.11
C SER A 254 18.06 -2.70 -7.77
N ALA A 255 17.38 -2.11 -8.77
CA ALA A 255 16.09 -1.45 -8.58
C ALA A 255 14.92 -2.44 -8.40
N LYS A 256 15.03 -3.67 -8.91
CA LYS A 256 13.96 -4.68 -8.83
C LYS A 256 14.07 -5.47 -7.51
N PRO A 257 12.94 -5.77 -6.84
CA PRO A 257 12.94 -6.63 -5.66
C PRO A 257 13.48 -8.02 -5.98
N ALA A 258 14.26 -8.61 -5.06
CA ALA A 258 14.80 -9.96 -5.24
C ALA A 258 13.72 -11.03 -5.48
N LEU A 259 12.50 -10.83 -4.95
CA LEU A 259 11.34 -11.71 -5.20
C LEU A 259 10.89 -11.68 -6.67
N HIS A 260 10.95 -10.53 -7.33
CA HIS A 260 10.62 -10.40 -8.75
C HIS A 260 11.67 -11.10 -9.62
N LEU A 261 12.96 -10.99 -9.25
CA LEU A 261 14.03 -11.72 -9.93
C LEU A 261 13.89 -13.24 -9.77
N LEU A 262 13.36 -13.72 -8.64
CA LEU A 262 13.01 -15.14 -8.48
C LEU A 262 11.87 -15.56 -9.41
N SER A 263 10.83 -14.74 -9.61
CA SER A 263 9.81 -15.05 -10.60
C SER A 263 10.36 -15.11 -12.03
N GLU A 264 11.32 -14.24 -12.38
CA GLU A 264 12.00 -14.31 -13.68
C GLU A 264 12.80 -15.60 -13.84
N VAL A 265 13.53 -16.04 -12.80
CA VAL A 265 14.23 -17.35 -12.82
C VAL A 265 13.24 -18.50 -13.06
N ARG A 266 12.04 -18.45 -12.44
CA ARG A 266 11.00 -19.46 -12.68
C ARG A 266 10.48 -19.42 -14.12
N ARG A 267 10.31 -18.24 -14.71
CA ARG A 267 9.94 -18.10 -16.13
C ARG A 267 11.01 -18.69 -17.04
N PHE A 268 12.29 -18.44 -16.78
CA PHE A 268 13.39 -19.09 -17.50
C PHE A 268 13.37 -20.62 -17.35
N GLN A 269 13.07 -21.15 -16.16
CA GLN A 269 12.96 -22.60 -15.94
C GLN A 269 11.75 -23.21 -16.64
N ALA A 270 10.61 -22.51 -16.69
CA ALA A 270 9.42 -22.93 -17.42
C ALA A 270 9.71 -22.95 -18.92
N LEU A 271 10.26 -21.85 -19.44
CA LEU A 271 10.66 -21.73 -20.84
C LEU A 271 11.66 -22.82 -21.23
N ALA A 272 12.65 -23.13 -20.39
CA ALA A 272 13.60 -24.22 -20.66
C ALA A 272 12.95 -25.60 -20.78
N LYS A 273 11.80 -25.83 -20.14
CA LYS A 273 11.04 -27.10 -20.24
C LYS A 273 10.19 -27.15 -21.50
N GLU A 274 9.63 -26.02 -21.90
CA GLU A 274 8.81 -25.91 -23.11
C GLU A 274 9.68 -25.99 -24.36
N LEU A 275 10.82 -25.30 -24.37
CA LEU A 275 11.80 -25.41 -25.43
C LEU A 275 12.36 -26.83 -25.44
N GLN A 276 12.24 -27.53 -26.58
CA GLN A 276 12.81 -28.87 -26.81
C GLN A 276 14.34 -28.80 -26.94
N LEU A 277 15.00 -28.31 -25.88
CA LEU A 277 16.43 -28.08 -25.80
C LEU A 277 17.20 -29.40 -25.76
N SER A 278 18.45 -29.37 -26.20
CA SER A 278 19.36 -30.50 -26.02
C SER A 278 19.59 -30.78 -24.53
N ARG A 279 19.90 -32.04 -24.18
CA ARG A 279 20.12 -32.45 -22.79
C ARG A 279 21.27 -31.66 -22.13
N THR A 280 22.31 -31.33 -22.89
CA THR A 280 23.47 -30.56 -22.42
C THR A 280 23.10 -29.10 -22.16
N THR A 281 22.40 -28.45 -23.10
CA THR A 281 21.97 -27.05 -22.95
C THR A 281 20.98 -26.89 -21.81
N PHE A 282 20.02 -27.81 -21.66
CA PHE A 282 19.08 -27.81 -20.53
C PHE A 282 19.80 -27.95 -19.18
N LYS A 283 20.75 -28.89 -19.08
CA LYS A 283 21.52 -29.10 -17.85
C LYS A 283 22.33 -27.86 -17.47
N ASN A 284 23.01 -27.24 -18.43
CA ASN A 284 23.83 -26.05 -18.19
C ASN A 284 22.96 -24.84 -17.77
N ALA A 285 21.84 -24.61 -18.47
CA ALA A 285 20.91 -23.55 -18.10
C ALA A 285 20.34 -23.76 -16.69
N ARG A 286 19.93 -25.00 -16.36
CA ARG A 286 19.41 -25.35 -15.04
C ARG A 286 20.42 -25.07 -13.93
N VAL A 287 21.68 -25.50 -14.10
CA VAL A 287 22.73 -25.26 -13.09
C VAL A 287 22.94 -23.76 -12.85
N SER A 288 23.05 -22.96 -13.91
CA SER A 288 23.22 -21.51 -13.80
C SER A 288 22.03 -20.83 -13.12
N LEU A 289 20.81 -21.20 -13.50
CA LEU A 289 19.58 -20.64 -12.93
C LEU A 289 19.40 -21.04 -11.46
N SER A 290 19.72 -22.29 -11.09
CA SER A 290 19.70 -22.74 -9.69
C SER A 290 20.73 -22.00 -8.84
N ALA A 291 21.95 -21.82 -9.34
CA ALA A 291 22.96 -21.03 -8.62
C ALA A 291 22.52 -19.56 -8.43
N CYS A 292 21.83 -18.98 -9.41
CA CYS A 292 21.25 -17.63 -9.30
C CYS A 292 20.10 -17.59 -8.29
N TRP A 293 19.23 -18.60 -8.29
CA TRP A 293 18.12 -18.77 -7.35
C TRP A 293 18.61 -18.81 -5.89
N ASP A 294 19.64 -19.61 -5.62
CA ASP A 294 20.21 -19.76 -4.28
C ASP A 294 20.81 -18.44 -3.77
N ARG A 295 21.51 -17.70 -4.64
CA ARG A 295 22.05 -16.37 -4.31
C ARG A 295 20.94 -15.37 -3.97
N LEU A 296 19.87 -15.33 -4.75
CA LEU A 296 18.73 -14.44 -4.50
C LEU A 296 18.03 -14.79 -3.18
N ASN A 297 17.85 -16.09 -2.89
CA ASN A 297 17.29 -16.53 -1.62
C ASN A 297 18.18 -16.18 -0.43
N ALA A 298 19.50 -16.30 -0.56
CA ALA A 298 20.43 -15.86 0.49
C ALA A 298 20.26 -14.36 0.79
N VAL A 299 20.13 -13.51 -0.23
CA VAL A 299 19.87 -12.07 -0.06
C VAL A 299 18.51 -11.81 0.62
N ILE A 300 17.47 -12.56 0.27
CA ILE A 300 16.15 -12.45 0.91
C ILE A 300 16.22 -12.89 2.37
N SER A 301 16.91 -14.00 2.66
CA SER A 301 17.11 -14.51 4.02
C SER A 301 17.85 -13.50 4.89
N GLN A 302 18.95 -12.93 4.39
CA GLN A 302 19.70 -11.88 5.09
C GLN A 302 18.86 -10.62 5.35
N LYS A 303 17.99 -10.24 4.40
CA LYS A 303 17.05 -9.13 4.63
C LYS A 303 16.05 -9.48 5.73
N ARG A 304 15.47 -10.69 5.70
CA ARG A 304 14.54 -11.16 6.74
C ARG A 304 15.19 -11.18 8.12
N GLU A 305 16.40 -11.72 8.23
CA GLU A 305 17.18 -11.74 9.47
C GLU A 305 17.41 -10.33 10.02
N LYS A 306 17.87 -9.38 9.19
CA LYS A 306 18.00 -7.96 9.58
C LYS A 306 16.68 -7.31 10.00
N PHE A 307 15.55 -7.71 9.41
CA PHE A 307 14.23 -7.25 9.84
C PHE A 307 13.83 -7.85 11.19
N GLU A 308 14.12 -9.12 11.42
CA GLU A 308 13.88 -9.82 12.69
C GLU A 308 14.72 -9.17 13.80
N GLU A 309 16.02 -8.97 13.58
CA GLU A 309 16.94 -8.28 14.51
C GLU A 309 16.43 -6.88 14.87
N ARG A 310 16.03 -6.07 13.87
CA ARG A 310 15.45 -4.75 14.11
C ARG A 310 14.14 -4.82 14.88
N ARG A 311 13.33 -5.86 14.67
CA ARG A 311 12.07 -6.06 15.38
C ARG A 311 12.32 -6.44 16.83
N GLU A 312 13.29 -7.30 17.10
CA GLU A 312 13.70 -7.67 18.46
C GLU A 312 14.30 -6.47 19.19
N LEU A 313 15.22 -5.74 18.57
CA LEU A 313 15.76 -4.48 19.09
C LEU A 313 14.65 -3.46 19.37
N SER A 314 13.65 -3.35 18.49
CA SER A 314 12.51 -2.47 18.75
C SER A 314 11.65 -2.93 19.93
N LYS A 315 11.51 -4.24 20.18
CA LYS A 315 10.77 -4.74 21.34
C LYS A 315 11.52 -4.45 22.64
N THR A 316 12.81 -4.77 22.68
CA THR A 316 13.65 -4.51 23.87
C THR A 316 13.75 -3.01 24.17
N ASN A 317 13.94 -2.17 23.15
CA ASN A 317 13.92 -0.70 23.31
C ASN A 317 12.56 -0.17 23.78
N CYS A 318 11.45 -0.77 23.32
CA CYS A 318 10.12 -0.38 23.79
C CYS A 318 9.90 -0.75 25.25
N GLU A 319 10.33 -1.94 25.67
CA GLU A 319 10.20 -2.42 27.05
C GLU A 319 11.05 -1.59 28.01
N THR A 320 12.29 -1.25 27.64
CA THR A 320 13.19 -0.43 28.48
C THR A 320 12.63 0.98 28.70
N LEU A 321 12.13 1.62 27.64
CA LEU A 321 11.49 2.94 27.75
C LEU A 321 10.18 2.88 28.52
N ARG A 322 9.40 1.81 28.36
CA ARG A 322 8.15 1.60 29.10
C ARG A 322 8.42 1.51 30.61
N LEU A 323 9.36 0.65 31.02
CA LEU A 323 9.75 0.51 32.43
C LEU A 323 10.27 1.84 33.01
N ARG A 324 11.01 2.62 32.22
CA ARG A 324 11.50 3.94 32.64
C ARG A 324 10.36 4.94 32.84
N ILE A 325 9.36 4.96 31.96
CA ILE A 325 8.17 5.80 32.11
C ILE A 325 7.34 5.37 33.33
N GLU A 326 7.10 4.07 33.51
CA GLU A 326 6.37 3.54 34.67
C GLU A 326 7.09 3.89 35.98
N GLY A 327 8.42 3.73 36.04
CA GLY A 327 9.23 4.11 37.20
C GLY A 327 9.15 5.61 37.53
N LEU A 328 9.17 6.48 36.52
CA LEU A 328 8.99 7.93 36.72
C LEU A 328 7.59 8.29 37.21
N ILE A 329 6.54 7.63 36.70
CA ILE A 329 5.16 7.84 37.15
C ILE A 329 5.03 7.46 38.62
N SER A 330 5.56 6.30 39.02
CA SER A 330 5.54 5.85 40.42
C SER A 330 6.34 6.79 41.33
N ALA A 331 7.51 7.27 40.90
CA ALA A 331 8.32 8.21 41.68
C ALA A 331 7.64 9.59 41.84
N TYR A 332 6.93 10.06 40.81
CA TYR A 332 6.14 11.30 40.87
C TYR A 332 4.91 11.17 41.78
N GLN A 333 4.17 10.05 41.70
CA GLN A 333 3.05 9.75 42.60
C GLN A 333 3.50 9.60 44.06
N GLY A 334 4.71 9.08 44.30
CA GLY A 334 5.33 8.99 45.62
C GLY A 334 5.85 10.32 46.18
N ALA A 335 5.62 11.45 45.50
CA ALA A 335 6.08 12.80 45.87
C ALA A 335 7.61 12.96 46.04
N THR A 336 8.39 12.03 45.50
CA THR A 336 9.86 12.06 45.56
C THR A 336 10.50 13.01 44.53
N LEU A 337 9.74 13.41 43.51
CA LEU A 337 10.19 14.28 42.43
C LEU A 337 9.40 15.59 42.40
N SER A 338 10.11 16.70 42.16
CA SER A 338 9.48 17.99 41.87
C SER A 338 8.88 18.01 40.47
N ASP A 339 7.85 18.83 40.29
CA ASP A 339 7.14 19.01 39.02
C ASP A 339 8.09 19.38 37.85
N GLU A 340 9.13 20.18 38.12
CA GLU A 340 10.13 20.56 37.12
C GLU A 340 11.05 19.40 36.71
N ASN A 341 11.49 18.58 37.66
CA ASN A 341 12.38 17.46 37.37
C ASN A 341 11.63 16.36 36.62
N PHE A 342 10.36 16.15 36.93
CA PHE A 342 9.48 15.22 36.21
C PHE A 342 9.28 15.64 34.75
N GLU A 343 9.05 16.93 34.45
CA GLU A 343 8.94 17.42 33.08
C GLU A 343 10.26 17.29 32.29
N ARG A 344 11.40 17.55 32.94
CA ARG A 344 12.73 17.39 32.31
C ARG A 344 13.00 15.94 31.94
N GLU A 345 12.74 14.99 32.83
CA GLU A 345 12.93 13.56 32.56
C GLU A 345 11.97 13.02 31.49
N LEU A 346 10.70 13.43 31.49
CA LEU A 346 9.77 13.10 30.39
C LEU A 346 10.25 13.68 29.05
N GLY A 347 10.83 14.88 29.06
CA GLY A 347 11.43 15.50 27.89
C GLY A 347 12.72 14.83 27.41
N LEU A 348 13.48 14.20 28.30
CA LEU A 348 14.64 13.36 27.97
C LEU A 348 14.20 12.06 27.29
N ILE A 349 13.23 11.35 27.87
CA ILE A 349 12.65 10.14 27.26
C ILE A 349 12.07 10.43 25.86
N GLN A 350 11.38 11.56 25.70
CA GLN A 350 10.83 11.95 24.39
C GLN A 350 11.92 12.23 23.35
N ARG A 351 13.13 12.64 23.76
CA ARG A 351 14.29 12.80 22.86
C ARG A 351 14.94 11.46 22.56
N GLU A 352 15.11 10.59 23.55
CA GLU A 352 15.63 9.23 23.38
C GLU A 352 14.76 8.42 22.39
N MET A 353 13.44 8.54 22.48
CA MET A 353 12.49 7.93 21.53
C MET A 353 12.73 8.31 20.06
N ARG A 354 13.38 9.45 19.77
CA ARG A 354 13.67 9.88 18.39
C ARG A 354 14.97 9.27 17.85
N GLY A 355 15.86 8.80 18.74
CA GLY A 355 17.14 8.20 18.38
C GLY A 355 17.16 6.68 18.44
N MET A 356 16.11 6.04 18.95
CA MET A 356 16.01 4.58 19.06
C MET A 356 15.20 3.98 17.91
N ASP A 357 15.59 2.78 17.48
CA ASP A 357 14.83 1.98 16.53
C ASP A 357 13.55 1.48 17.21
N LEU A 358 12.43 2.13 16.89
CA LEU A 358 11.11 1.82 17.41
C LEU A 358 10.10 1.66 16.27
N ASN A 359 9.28 0.61 16.36
CA ASN A 359 8.15 0.40 15.47
C ASN A 359 7.07 1.47 15.67
N ARG A 360 6.25 1.71 14.64
CA ARG A 360 5.16 2.71 14.67
C ARG A 360 4.21 2.52 15.86
N ASP A 361 3.84 1.28 16.15
CA ASP A 361 2.91 0.94 17.23
C ASP A 361 3.54 1.16 18.61
N SER A 362 4.82 0.81 18.75
CA SER A 362 5.62 1.09 19.96
C SER A 362 5.74 2.60 20.22
N VAL A 363 5.97 3.41 19.18
CA VAL A 363 6.00 4.88 19.30
C VAL A 363 4.65 5.43 19.72
N PHE A 364 3.55 4.90 19.16
CA PHE A 364 2.20 5.32 19.55
C PHE A 364 1.91 5.01 21.01
N LEU A 365 2.23 3.79 21.47
CA LEU A 365 2.03 3.35 22.85
C LEU A 365 2.84 4.21 23.83
N LEU A 366 4.14 4.40 23.57
CA LEU A 366 5.00 5.23 24.41
C LEU A 366 4.57 6.70 24.43
N LYS A 367 4.14 7.28 23.29
CA LYS A 367 3.59 8.64 23.25
C LYS A 367 2.29 8.77 24.05
N LYS A 368 1.44 7.74 24.03
CA LYS A 368 0.23 7.70 24.86
C LYS A 368 0.60 7.70 26.34
N MET A 369 1.51 6.84 26.75
CA MET A 369 2.01 6.79 28.14
C MET A 369 2.63 8.13 28.59
N LEU A 370 3.42 8.80 27.73
CA LEU A 370 3.97 10.13 28.03
C LEU A 370 2.89 11.22 28.16
N LYS A 371 1.78 11.11 27.40
CA LYS A 371 0.65 12.03 27.54
C LYS A 371 -0.10 11.77 28.84
N ASP A 372 -0.39 10.51 29.13
CA ASP A 372 -1.10 10.09 30.34
C ASP A 372 -0.30 10.50 31.59
N ALA A 373 1.03 10.39 31.56
CA ALA A 373 1.92 10.84 32.61
C ALA A 373 1.86 12.36 32.87
N LYS A 374 1.52 13.20 31.87
CA LYS A 374 1.44 14.66 32.01
C LYS A 374 0.12 15.16 32.57
N ILE A 375 -0.96 14.39 32.48
CA ILE A 375 -2.29 14.75 32.98
C ILE A 375 -2.27 15.21 34.46
N PRO A 376 -1.71 14.46 35.43
CA PRO A 376 -1.74 14.86 36.83
C PRO A 376 -0.97 16.17 37.10
N LEU A 377 0.07 16.46 36.32
CA LEU A 377 0.85 17.69 36.43
C LEU A 377 0.06 18.91 35.92
N VAL A 378 -0.65 18.75 34.79
CA VAL A 378 -1.51 19.79 34.24
C VAL A 378 -2.68 20.09 35.17
N GLU A 379 -3.31 19.07 35.74
CA GLU A 379 -4.42 19.23 36.69
C GLU A 379 -3.98 19.96 37.97
N ARG A 380 -2.78 19.66 38.50
CA ARG A 380 -2.25 20.34 39.69
C ARG A 380 -1.99 21.83 39.44
N ARG A 381 -1.37 22.16 38.29
CA ARG A 381 -1.15 23.56 37.87
C ARG A 381 -2.46 24.30 37.60
N ALA A 382 -3.46 23.64 37.00
CA ALA A 382 -4.76 24.22 36.75
C ALA A 382 -5.47 24.60 38.07
N LYS A 383 -5.46 23.71 39.07
CA LYS A 383 -6.01 23.98 40.40
C LYS A 383 -5.34 25.17 41.09
N GLU A 384 -4.00 25.26 41.01
CA GLU A 384 -3.27 26.39 41.60
C GLU A 384 -3.60 27.72 40.90
N MET A 385 -3.73 27.71 39.57
CA MET A 385 -4.13 28.88 38.79
C MET A 385 -5.59 29.31 39.05
N GLU A 386 -6.50 28.35 39.25
CA GLU A 386 -7.88 28.62 39.64
C GLU A 386 -7.96 29.25 41.03
N GLN A 387 -7.20 28.72 42.00
CA GLN A 387 -7.11 29.30 43.35
C GLN A 387 -6.60 30.75 43.32
N ARG A 388 -5.58 31.04 42.51
CA ARG A 388 -5.10 32.43 42.32
C ARG A 388 -6.18 33.32 41.70
N ARG A 389 -6.88 32.83 40.68
CA ARG A 389 -7.99 33.58 40.04
C ARG A 389 -9.15 33.85 40.98
N GLU A 390 -9.49 32.90 41.86
CA GLU A 390 -10.53 33.08 42.86
C GLU A 390 -10.12 34.11 43.92
N ALA A 391 -8.86 34.06 44.39
CA ALA A 391 -8.32 35.07 45.29
C ALA A 391 -8.33 36.47 44.66
N ASP A 392 -7.93 36.60 43.39
CA ASP A 392 -7.97 37.88 42.67
C ASP A 392 -9.40 38.41 42.49
N ARG A 393 -10.38 37.52 42.22
CA ARG A 393 -11.80 37.88 42.13
C ARG A 393 -12.36 38.36 43.47
N GLN A 394 -12.04 37.67 44.56
CA GLN A 394 -12.48 38.06 45.91
C GLN A 394 -11.90 39.43 46.27
N ALA A 395 -10.61 39.65 46.03
CA ALA A 395 -9.95 40.93 46.25
C ALA A 395 -10.55 42.06 45.38
N ALA A 396 -10.98 41.77 44.15
CA ALA A 396 -11.66 42.74 43.30
C ALA A 396 -13.06 43.13 43.83
N GLN A 397 -13.85 42.15 44.28
CA GLN A 397 -15.18 42.38 44.84
C GLN A 397 -15.14 43.21 46.14
N GLU A 398 -14.19 42.93 47.03
CA GLU A 398 -14.01 43.70 48.27
C GLU A 398 -13.68 45.17 47.98
N ARG A 399 -12.87 45.43 46.95
CA ARG A 399 -12.52 46.79 46.51
C ARG A 399 -13.73 47.53 45.95
N GLU A 400 -14.52 46.89 45.09
CA GLU A 400 -15.69 47.54 44.48
C GLU A 400 -16.74 47.94 45.53
N LYS A 401 -17.00 47.08 46.53
CA LYS A 401 -17.88 47.40 47.66
C LYS A 401 -17.38 48.63 48.43
N CYS A 402 -16.09 48.68 48.74
CA CYS A 402 -15.50 49.82 49.45
C CYS A 402 -15.64 51.15 48.67
N LEU A 403 -15.49 51.11 47.34
CA LEU A 403 -15.67 52.28 46.48
C LEU A 403 -17.14 52.75 46.43
N GLN A 404 -18.09 51.83 46.33
CA GLN A 404 -19.52 52.16 46.33
C GLN A 404 -19.94 52.82 47.65
N GLU A 405 -19.51 52.28 48.80
CA GLU A 405 -19.79 52.87 50.12
C GLU A 405 -19.27 54.31 50.24
N LEU A 406 -18.07 54.59 49.74
CA LEU A 406 -17.49 55.94 49.78
C LEU A 406 -18.24 56.92 48.87
N ARG A 407 -18.67 56.48 47.69
CA ARG A 407 -19.48 57.31 46.76
C ARG A 407 -20.81 57.71 47.38
N VAL A 408 -21.53 56.76 47.99
CA VAL A 408 -22.82 57.01 48.64
C VAL A 408 -22.66 58.02 49.78
N ARG A 409 -21.69 57.82 50.69
CA ARG A 409 -21.47 58.73 51.82
C ARG A 409 -21.08 60.14 51.40
N LEU A 410 -20.32 60.29 50.31
CA LEU A 410 -19.97 61.61 49.78
C LEU A 410 -21.17 62.31 49.16
N ALA A 411 -22.03 61.59 48.43
CA ALA A 411 -23.26 62.15 47.87
C ALA A 411 -24.23 62.58 48.99
N GLU A 412 -24.42 61.74 50.01
CA GLU A 412 -25.26 62.06 51.17
C GLU A 412 -24.75 63.28 51.96
N LEU A 413 -23.43 63.45 52.07
CA LEU A 413 -22.85 64.64 52.70
C LEU A 413 -23.12 65.89 51.86
N LEU A 414 -22.97 65.81 50.53
CA LEU A 414 -23.25 66.92 49.63
C LEU A 414 -24.71 67.38 49.72
N ASP A 415 -25.65 66.45 49.69
CA ASP A 415 -27.08 66.76 49.78
C ASP A 415 -27.45 67.39 51.13
N ARG A 416 -26.89 66.88 52.23
CA ARG A 416 -27.11 67.46 53.57
C ARG A 416 -26.54 68.87 53.70
N VAL A 417 -25.38 69.15 53.10
CA VAL A 417 -24.78 70.51 53.08
C VAL A 417 -25.62 71.47 52.22
N LEU A 418 -26.15 71.01 51.08
CA LEU A 418 -27.01 71.83 50.23
C LEU A 418 -28.37 72.13 50.86
N ALA A 419 -28.92 71.25 51.69
CA ALA A 419 -30.21 71.46 52.36
C ALA A 419 -30.13 72.31 53.64
N PHE A 420 -28.95 72.53 54.20
CA PHE A 420 -28.78 73.20 55.49
C PHE A 420 -28.86 74.73 55.38
N ASN A 421 -29.73 75.36 56.20
CA ASN A 421 -29.94 76.82 56.25
C ASN A 421 -29.49 77.46 57.59
N GLY A 422 -28.78 76.72 58.45
CA GLY A 422 -28.24 77.22 59.72
C GLY A 422 -26.83 77.82 59.61
N ARG A 423 -26.30 78.35 60.73
CA ARG A 423 -24.95 78.95 60.81
C ARG A 423 -23.87 77.99 61.34
N ASP A 424 -24.25 76.89 61.98
CA ASP A 424 -23.30 75.91 62.54
C ASP A 424 -22.83 74.92 61.47
N LEU A 425 -21.62 75.13 60.96
CA LEU A 425 -21.02 74.32 59.89
C LEU A 425 -19.92 73.36 60.39
N GLU A 426 -19.57 73.39 61.68
CA GLU A 426 -18.44 72.65 62.25
C GLU A 426 -18.58 71.13 62.10
N LEU A 427 -19.78 70.60 62.30
CA LEU A 427 -20.07 69.16 62.16
C LEU A 427 -19.86 68.67 60.71
N PHE A 428 -20.20 69.49 59.72
CA PHE A 428 -19.99 69.14 58.31
C PHE A 428 -18.51 69.18 57.92
N ASP A 429 -17.72 70.09 58.52
CA ASP A 429 -16.27 70.15 58.29
C ASP A 429 -15.53 68.95 58.88
N GLU A 430 -15.99 68.41 60.01
CA GLU A 430 -15.45 67.19 60.61
C GLU A 430 -15.77 65.95 59.78
N GLU A 431 -17.04 65.79 59.36
CA GLU A 431 -17.44 64.71 58.47
C GLU A 431 -16.70 64.78 57.11
N TYR A 432 -16.50 65.97 56.56
CA TYR A 432 -15.74 66.20 55.35
C TYR A 432 -14.26 65.83 55.49
N ARG A 433 -13.62 66.20 56.61
CA ARG A 433 -12.22 65.83 56.90
C ARG A 433 -12.05 64.31 57.03
N HIS A 434 -12.97 63.65 57.73
CA HIS A 434 -12.94 62.20 57.88
C HIS A 434 -13.12 61.46 56.54
N LEU A 435 -14.00 61.94 55.66
CA LEU A 435 -14.15 61.36 54.32
C LEU A 435 -12.94 61.63 53.42
N CYS A 436 -12.29 62.80 53.55
CA CYS A 436 -11.03 63.08 52.85
C CYS A 436 -9.93 62.07 53.21
N GLU A 437 -9.81 61.69 54.49
CA GLU A 437 -8.81 60.72 54.95
C GLU A 437 -9.11 59.32 54.44
N ARG A 438 -10.37 58.90 54.44
CA ARG A 438 -10.77 57.59 53.88
C ARG A 438 -10.54 57.51 52.37
N CYS A 439 -10.71 58.62 51.64
CA CYS A 439 -10.40 58.69 50.20
C CYS A 439 -8.88 58.67 49.90
N ARG A 440 -8.01 58.82 50.91
CA ARG A 440 -6.55 58.67 50.76
C ARG A 440 -6.06 57.23 50.95
N THR A 441 -6.95 56.28 51.24
CA THR A 441 -6.59 54.87 51.40
C THR A 441 -6.02 54.28 50.08
N PRO A 442 -4.98 53.42 50.15
CA PRO A 442 -4.24 52.93 48.98
C PRO A 442 -5.02 51.95 48.09
N LEU A 443 -6.25 51.59 48.47
CA LEU A 443 -7.11 50.62 47.78
C LEU A 443 -7.86 51.23 46.56
N ILE A 444 -7.77 52.55 46.36
CA ILE A 444 -8.54 53.28 45.35
C ILE A 444 -7.69 53.52 44.09
N TRP A 445 -8.20 53.09 42.93
CA TRP A 445 -7.56 53.30 41.64
C TRP A 445 -7.52 54.78 41.25
N ARG A 446 -6.54 55.16 40.42
CA ARG A 446 -6.34 56.56 40.00
C ARG A 446 -7.58 57.18 39.35
N SER A 447 -8.33 56.40 38.56
CA SER A 447 -9.57 56.83 37.90
C SER A 447 -10.71 57.10 38.89
N ASP A 448 -10.93 56.19 39.84
CA ASP A 448 -11.98 56.35 40.84
C ASP A 448 -11.67 57.48 41.83
N ARG A 449 -10.38 57.70 42.13
CA ARG A 449 -9.93 58.84 42.93
C ARG A 449 -10.31 60.17 42.30
N VAL A 450 -10.25 60.31 40.98
CA VAL A 450 -10.70 61.53 40.28
C VAL A 450 -12.20 61.76 40.51
N THR A 451 -13.03 60.70 40.48
CA THR A 451 -14.47 60.83 40.75
C THR A 451 -14.77 61.23 42.20
N LEU A 452 -14.06 60.65 43.17
CA LEU A 452 -14.20 60.99 44.59
C LEU A 452 -13.69 62.41 44.88
N ASP A 453 -12.58 62.83 44.25
CA ASP A 453 -12.03 64.18 44.38
C ASP A 453 -12.96 65.25 43.80
N LYS A 454 -13.72 64.94 42.72
CA LYS A 454 -14.77 65.83 42.18
C LYS A 454 -15.86 66.06 43.22
N LEU A 455 -16.37 65.00 43.85
CA LEU A 455 -17.40 65.09 44.90
C LEU A 455 -16.91 65.85 46.14
N LEU A 456 -15.68 65.55 46.61
CA LEU A 456 -15.08 66.27 47.73
C LEU A 456 -14.96 67.79 47.46
N LYS A 457 -14.54 68.19 46.25
CA LYS A 457 -14.48 69.61 45.90
C LYS A 457 -15.85 70.27 45.87
N GLN A 458 -16.88 69.59 45.34
CA GLN A 458 -18.24 70.12 45.35
C GLN A 458 -18.74 70.37 46.78
N ILE A 459 -18.48 69.45 47.71
CA ILE A 459 -18.82 69.60 49.14
C ILE A 459 -18.08 70.80 49.74
N LYS A 460 -16.77 70.93 49.47
CA LYS A 460 -15.97 72.07 49.95
C LYS A 460 -16.53 73.40 49.44
N HIS A 461 -16.92 73.49 48.17
CA HIS A 461 -17.50 74.70 47.60
C HIS A 461 -18.87 75.01 48.21
N ALA A 462 -19.73 74.01 48.40
CA ALA A 462 -21.02 74.19 49.04
C ALA A 462 -20.88 74.71 50.48
N LEU A 463 -19.91 74.19 51.25
CA LEU A 463 -19.59 74.69 52.59
C LEU A 463 -19.10 76.14 52.58
N GLU A 464 -18.22 76.48 51.64
CA GLU A 464 -17.72 77.86 51.49
C GLU A 464 -18.81 78.85 51.08
N ASP A 465 -19.73 78.47 50.19
CA ASP A 465 -20.85 79.32 49.79
C ASP A 465 -21.81 79.55 50.97
N ARG A 466 -22.06 78.52 51.78
CA ARG A 466 -22.89 78.64 52.99
C ARG A 466 -22.26 79.53 54.05
N ARG A 467 -20.93 79.50 54.22
CA ARG A 467 -20.21 80.45 55.10
C ARG A 467 -20.34 81.89 54.63
N ARG A 468 -20.46 82.13 53.31
CA ARG A 468 -20.51 83.47 52.71
C ARG A 468 -21.90 84.07 52.61
N ALA A 469 -22.95 83.25 52.52
CA ALA A 469 -24.34 83.71 52.44
C ALA A 469 -24.71 84.82 53.45
N PRO A 470 -24.39 84.72 54.77
CA PRO A 470 -24.71 85.78 55.73
C PRO A 470 -23.89 87.07 55.55
N LEU A 471 -22.75 87.01 54.85
CA LEU A 471 -21.91 88.18 54.55
C LEU A 471 -22.45 89.00 53.37
N MET A 472 -23.21 88.35 52.47
CA MET A 472 -23.72 88.94 51.23
C MET A 472 -25.04 89.71 51.41
N GLU A 473 -25.70 89.57 52.56
CA GLU A 473 -26.93 90.31 52.86
C GLU A 473 -26.61 91.78 53.18
N VAL A 474 -27.01 92.70 52.29
CA VAL A 474 -26.95 94.15 52.54
C VAL A 474 -28.16 94.50 53.41
N SER A 475 -27.93 94.59 54.72
CA SER A 475 -28.96 95.00 55.67
C SER A 475 -29.06 96.53 55.72
N SER A 476 -30.25 97.07 55.41
CA SER A 476 -30.57 98.49 55.53
C SER A 476 -31.11 98.87 56.91
N ALA A 477 -30.95 98.01 57.92
CA ALA A 477 -31.46 98.27 59.25
C ALA A 477 -30.79 99.50 59.87
N GLU A 478 -31.60 100.43 60.38
CA GLU A 478 -31.18 101.68 61.02
C GLU A 478 -30.26 101.47 62.25
N GLY A 479 -30.16 100.24 62.77
CA GLY A 479 -29.37 99.87 63.95
C GLY A 479 -27.99 99.24 63.70
N GLU A 480 -27.53 99.03 62.47
CA GLU A 480 -26.17 98.50 62.24
C GLU A 480 -25.10 99.59 62.44
N SER A 481 -24.18 99.35 63.39
CA SER A 481 -23.04 100.25 63.67
C SER A 481 -22.10 100.33 62.47
N ILE A 482 -21.51 101.52 62.24
CA ILE A 482 -20.55 101.77 61.15
C ILE A 482 -19.36 100.79 61.24
N GLU A 483 -18.95 100.40 62.45
CA GLU A 483 -17.88 99.42 62.67
C GLU A 483 -18.27 97.99 62.24
N SER A 484 -19.52 97.58 62.45
CA SER A 484 -20.02 96.28 61.98
C SER A 484 -20.06 96.21 60.45
N ILE A 485 -20.51 97.30 59.80
CA ILE A 485 -20.54 97.38 58.33
C ILE A 485 -19.12 97.44 57.76
N ARG A 486 -18.19 98.18 58.40
CA ARG A 486 -16.77 98.18 58.01
C ARG A 486 -16.13 96.80 58.16
N GLY A 487 -16.39 96.10 59.26
CA GLY A 487 -15.88 94.74 59.49
C GLY A 487 -16.41 93.73 58.45
N ARG A 488 -17.70 93.79 58.10
CA ARG A 488 -18.27 92.96 57.02
C ARG A 488 -17.71 93.34 55.66
N LEU A 489 -17.46 94.63 55.40
CA LEU A 489 -16.83 95.10 54.16
C LEU A 489 -15.39 94.62 54.04
N GLU A 490 -14.59 94.68 55.11
CA GLU A 490 -13.24 94.13 55.14
C GLU A 490 -13.25 92.62 54.87
N GLN A 491 -14.20 91.88 55.46
CA GLN A 491 -14.38 90.45 55.19
C GLN A 491 -14.83 90.17 53.75
N LEU A 492 -15.69 90.99 53.16
CA LEU A 492 -16.11 90.87 51.75
C LEU A 492 -14.99 91.21 50.78
N VAL A 493 -14.16 92.23 51.09
CA VAL A 493 -12.98 92.60 50.32
C VAL A 493 -11.94 91.48 50.36
N ALA A 494 -11.69 90.90 51.54
CA ALA A 494 -10.84 89.72 51.69
C ALA A 494 -11.42 88.52 50.90
N CYS A 495 -12.73 88.26 51.00
CA CYS A 495 -13.39 87.21 50.22
C CYS A 495 -13.27 87.43 48.71
N ARG A 496 -13.40 88.67 48.23
CA ARG A 496 -13.21 89.04 46.81
C ARG A 496 -11.79 88.70 46.35
N ASP A 497 -10.79 89.05 47.15
CA ASP A 497 -9.40 88.79 46.81
C ASP A 497 -9.09 87.28 46.84
N GLU A 498 -9.64 86.52 47.79
CA GLU A 498 -9.57 85.05 47.80
C GLU A 498 -10.24 84.37 46.59
N VAL A 499 -11.41 84.86 46.15
CA VAL A 499 -12.08 84.35 44.94
C VAL A 499 -11.25 84.71 43.69
N ARG A 500 -10.64 85.89 43.66
CA ARG A 500 -9.76 86.32 42.56
C ARG A 500 -8.51 85.46 42.46
N GLU A 501 -7.85 85.17 43.59
CA GLU A 501 -6.70 84.28 43.66
C GLU A 501 -7.04 82.86 43.22
N ARG A 502 -8.20 82.32 43.65
CA ARG A 502 -8.68 81.01 43.20
C ARG A 502 -8.98 80.97 41.71
N LEU A 503 -9.59 82.00 41.17
CA LEU A 503 -9.85 82.11 39.74
C LEU A 503 -8.53 82.12 38.93
N ASP A 504 -7.51 82.84 39.41
CA ASP A 504 -6.20 82.85 38.77
C ASP A 504 -5.46 81.50 38.93
N ALA A 505 -5.66 80.78 40.04
CA ALA A 505 -5.19 79.40 40.20
C ALA A 505 -5.91 78.42 39.25
N HIS A 506 -7.22 78.59 39.06
CA HIS A 506 -8.01 77.81 38.09
C HIS A 506 -7.56 78.09 36.65
N LYS A 507 -7.29 79.34 36.27
CA LYS A 507 -6.69 79.68 34.96
C LYS A 507 -5.34 79.00 34.74
N LYS A 508 -4.45 79.06 35.75
CA LYS A 508 -3.13 78.40 35.68
C LYS A 508 -3.26 76.89 35.54
N SER A 509 -4.18 76.26 36.26
CA SER A 509 -4.38 74.81 36.21
C SER A 509 -5.08 74.31 34.94
N VAL A 510 -5.95 75.10 34.33
CA VAL A 510 -6.52 74.82 33.00
C VAL A 510 -5.43 74.87 31.92
N GLY A 511 -4.54 75.86 31.96
CA GLY A 511 -3.41 75.95 31.03
C GLY A 511 -2.42 74.77 31.12
N ALA A 512 -2.33 74.11 32.26
CA ALA A 512 -1.46 72.95 32.48
C ALA A 512 -2.13 71.59 32.15
N SER A 513 -3.46 71.53 32.03
CA SER A 513 -4.25 70.29 31.97
C SER A 513 -4.75 69.93 30.56
N GLY A 514 -4.02 70.32 29.51
CA GLY A 514 -4.45 70.27 28.10
C GLY A 514 -4.78 68.89 27.49
N LEU A 515 -4.65 67.79 28.23
CA LEU A 515 -4.94 66.43 27.76
C LEU A 515 -6.14 65.75 28.46
N ASP A 516 -6.72 66.37 29.49
CA ASP A 516 -7.82 65.80 30.28
C ASP A 516 -9.08 66.65 30.10
N LEU A 517 -9.89 66.31 29.09
CA LEU A 517 -11.12 67.02 28.71
C LEU A 517 -12.12 67.12 29.86
N GLU A 518 -12.29 66.06 30.65
CA GLU A 518 -13.23 66.09 31.79
C GLU A 518 -12.76 67.04 32.88
N ARG A 519 -11.46 67.03 33.18
CA ARG A 519 -10.87 67.95 34.15
C ARG A 519 -10.93 69.40 33.66
N ALA A 520 -10.72 69.62 32.36
CA ALA A 520 -10.80 70.94 31.74
C ALA A 520 -12.24 71.50 31.75
N LEU A 521 -13.24 70.68 31.43
CA LEU A 521 -14.67 71.08 31.50
C LEU A 521 -15.10 71.40 32.94
N TYR A 522 -14.71 70.57 33.91
CA TYR A 522 -14.99 70.81 35.33
C TYR A 522 -14.35 72.12 35.83
N LEU A 523 -13.05 72.34 35.54
CA LEU A 523 -12.38 73.60 35.89
C LEU A 523 -12.99 74.80 35.16
N GLY A 524 -13.47 74.61 33.93
CA GLY A 524 -14.21 75.62 33.17
C GLY A 524 -15.50 76.05 33.86
N GLN A 525 -16.32 75.09 34.31
CA GLN A 525 -17.54 75.36 35.09
C GLN A 525 -17.22 76.09 36.40
N MET A 526 -16.19 75.66 37.14
CA MET A 526 -15.76 76.31 38.38
C MET A 526 -15.29 77.75 38.15
N MET A 527 -14.52 78.01 37.08
CA MET A 527 -14.11 79.36 36.71
C MET A 527 -15.29 80.27 36.37
N GLN A 528 -16.33 79.74 35.73
CA GLN A 528 -17.51 80.51 35.39
C GLN A 528 -18.29 80.89 36.66
N GLN A 529 -18.47 79.95 37.58
CA GLN A 529 -19.06 80.21 38.90
C GLN A 529 -18.26 81.26 39.69
N ASP A 530 -16.93 81.16 39.72
CA ASP A 530 -16.09 82.14 40.43
C ASP A 530 -16.11 83.53 39.76
N LYS A 531 -16.25 83.61 38.42
CA LYS A 531 -16.47 84.89 37.71
C LYS A 531 -17.78 85.53 38.11
N GLU A 532 -18.87 84.75 38.10
CA GLU A 532 -20.20 85.21 38.50
C GLU A 532 -20.19 85.69 39.97
N ARG A 533 -19.58 84.90 40.86
CA ARG A 533 -19.37 85.29 42.28
C ARG A 533 -18.57 86.58 42.44
N LEU A 534 -17.52 86.80 41.64
CA LEU A 534 -16.76 88.07 41.69
C LEU A 534 -17.58 89.27 41.24
N VAL A 535 -18.48 89.10 40.27
CA VAL A 535 -19.39 90.15 39.84
C VAL A 535 -20.36 90.48 40.96
N GLU A 536 -20.94 89.47 41.60
CA GLU A 536 -21.84 89.65 42.74
C GLU A 536 -21.15 90.30 43.95
N LEU A 537 -19.95 89.83 44.31
CA LEU A 537 -19.15 90.42 45.40
C LEU A 537 -18.81 91.87 45.13
N ARG A 538 -18.41 92.23 43.89
CA ARG A 538 -18.15 93.63 43.53
C ARG A 538 -19.39 94.48 43.63
N ARG A 539 -20.55 93.96 43.22
CA ARG A 539 -21.84 94.65 43.34
C ARG A 539 -22.17 94.91 44.82
N VAL A 540 -22.13 93.87 45.66
CA VAL A 540 -22.44 93.97 47.10
C VAL A 540 -21.45 94.88 47.83
N ILE A 541 -20.15 94.82 47.51
CA ILE A 541 -19.14 95.73 48.06
C ILE A 541 -19.47 97.17 47.66
N SER A 542 -19.79 97.44 46.38
CA SER A 542 -20.15 98.79 45.92
C SER A 542 -21.42 99.30 46.60
N GLU A 543 -22.44 98.44 46.76
CA GLU A 543 -23.68 98.75 47.49
C GLU A 543 -23.38 99.04 48.97
N MET A 544 -22.51 98.27 49.65
CA MET A 544 -22.10 98.55 51.03
C MET A 544 -21.22 99.79 51.20
N GLU A 545 -20.35 100.09 50.24
CA GLU A 545 -19.56 101.33 50.20
C GLU A 545 -20.47 102.56 50.06
N LEU A 546 -21.51 102.47 49.23
CA LEU A 546 -22.54 103.51 49.12
C LEU A 546 -23.31 103.68 50.44
N VAL A 547 -23.76 102.59 51.06
CA VAL A 547 -24.45 102.63 52.37
C VAL A 547 -23.54 103.24 53.45
N LEU A 548 -22.23 102.94 53.46
CA LEU A 548 -21.26 103.56 54.34
C LEU A 548 -21.08 105.06 54.06
N GLN A 549 -21.05 105.48 52.79
CA GLN A 549 -20.96 106.90 52.42
C GLN A 549 -22.22 107.67 52.81
N GLU A 550 -23.40 107.08 52.67
CA GLU A 550 -24.68 107.68 53.08
C GLU A 550 -24.79 107.78 54.61
N LYS A 551 -24.47 106.71 55.35
CA LYS A 551 -24.44 106.76 56.82
C LYS A 551 -23.37 107.70 57.39
N SER A 552 -22.24 107.89 56.68
CA SER A 552 -21.20 108.85 57.06
C SER A 552 -21.52 110.30 56.68
N ARG A 553 -22.52 110.54 55.83
CA ARG A 553 -23.02 111.89 55.48
C ARG A 553 -24.20 112.32 56.36
N ASN A 554 -24.97 111.36 56.87
CA ASN A 554 -26.16 111.58 57.69
C ASN A 554 -25.91 111.47 59.21
N GLY A 555 -24.70 111.10 59.63
CA GLY A 555 -24.21 111.20 61.02
C GLY A 555 -23.09 112.21 61.10
#